data_AF-A0AAW2KLD2-F1
#
_entry.id   AF-A0AAW2KLD2-F1
#
_cell.length_a   1.000
_cell.length_b   1.000
_cell.length_c   1.000
_cell.angle_alpha   90.00
_cell.angle_beta   90.00
_cell.angle_gamma   90.00
#
_symmetry.space_group_name_H-M   'P 1'
#
loop_
_entity.id
_entity.type
_entity.pdbx_description
1 polymer ?
#
loop_
_entity_poly.entity_id
_entity_poly.type
_entity_poly.pdbx_seq_one_letter_code
_entity_poly.pdbx_strand_id
1 'polypeptide(L)'
;MIIVSNLLPLKAKRRPDNKGWSFSWNEDSLILRVKDGFQRTWRYFMLGRYRLMSIQLNRMMWPIIFWRNLNVSLPFCPLIFWEVLSWVLQEAVMPLFHYMLPFSADHGGRFDRSMWEAYVSANKLFSQKVIEVLNPEDDFVWIHDYHLMVLPTFLRRRFVRLRMGFFLHSPFPSSEIYRSLPVREEILKALLNSDLIGFHTFDYARHFLSCCSRMLGLEYQSKRGYIGLDYYGRTVGIKIMPVGIHMGHIESVIRQADKELKVEELRRQFEGKTVLLGVDDMDIFKGINLKLLAMEQMLKQHPNWQGRAVLVADCKSF
;
A
#
# COMPACT_ATOMS: atom_id res chain seq x y z
N MET A 1 13.42 3.36 14.59
CA MET A 1 12.77 2.65 13.45
C MET A 1 12.08 3.66 12.57
N ILE A 2 12.22 3.52 11.26
CA ILE A 2 11.72 4.46 10.27
C ILE A 2 10.77 3.70 9.35
N ILE A 3 9.50 4.08 9.34
CA ILE A 3 8.48 3.52 8.46
C ILE A 3 8.35 4.43 7.24
N VAL A 4 8.55 3.87 6.06
CA VAL A 4 8.46 4.60 4.79
C VAL A 4 7.32 4.04 3.98
N SER A 5 6.36 4.89 3.62
CA SER A 5 5.19 4.55 2.82
C SER A 5 4.90 5.64 1.81
N ASN A 6 4.17 5.32 0.74
CA ASN A 6 3.75 6.37 -0.20
C ASN A 6 2.83 7.38 0.48
N LEU A 7 1.86 6.92 1.26
CA LEU A 7 0.85 7.75 1.91
C LEU A 7 1.11 7.86 3.41
N LEU A 8 1.05 9.10 3.91
CA LEU A 8 0.96 9.37 5.33
C LEU A 8 -0.43 9.07 5.85
N PRO A 9 -0.54 8.69 7.13
CA PRO A 9 -1.82 8.54 7.82
C PRO A 9 -2.51 9.89 8.13
N LEU A 10 -2.37 10.90 7.27
CA LEU A 10 -2.93 12.23 7.49
C LEU A 10 -3.75 12.69 6.28
N LYS A 11 -4.94 13.22 6.56
CA LYS A 11 -5.79 13.97 5.63
C LYS A 11 -5.56 15.46 5.85
N ALA A 12 -5.18 16.15 4.79
CA ALA A 12 -5.07 17.60 4.78
C ALA A 12 -6.29 18.18 4.04
N LYS A 13 -6.97 19.15 4.66
CA LYS A 13 -8.12 19.87 4.07
C LYS A 13 -7.84 21.36 4.09
N ARG A 14 -8.20 22.06 3.01
CA ARG A 14 -8.11 23.53 3.00
C ARG A 14 -9.14 24.08 3.97
N ARG A 15 -8.72 25.02 4.82
CA ARG A 15 -9.67 25.68 5.72
C ARG A 15 -10.65 26.53 4.89
N PRO A 16 -11.93 26.60 5.27
CA PRO A 16 -12.92 27.41 4.55
C PRO A 16 -12.55 28.89 4.44
N ASP A 17 -11.75 29.39 5.39
CA ASP A 17 -11.26 30.78 5.42
C ASP A 17 -10.14 31.07 4.40
N ASN A 18 -9.68 30.06 3.64
CA ASN A 18 -8.53 30.13 2.73
C ASN A 18 -7.20 30.56 3.35
N LYS A 19 -7.13 30.73 4.68
CA LYS A 19 -5.94 31.19 5.42
C LYS A 19 -4.99 30.06 5.82
N GLY A 20 -5.32 28.81 5.50
CA GLY A 20 -4.41 27.68 5.73
C GLY A 20 -5.05 26.31 5.57
N TRP A 21 -4.44 25.33 6.23
CA TRP A 21 -4.81 23.91 6.16
C TRP A 21 -5.22 23.38 7.54
N SER A 22 -6.17 22.46 7.56
CA SER A 22 -6.49 21.61 8.71
C SER A 22 -5.99 20.19 8.43
N PHE A 23 -5.48 19.54 9.47
CA PHE A 23 -4.93 18.19 9.39
C PHE A 23 -5.70 17.29 10.34
N SER A 24 -6.02 16.09 9.88
CA SER A 24 -6.71 15.05 10.65
C SER A 24 -6.13 13.69 10.33
N TRP A 25 -6.28 12.72 11.23
CA TRP A 25 -5.84 11.35 10.97
C TRP A 25 -6.66 10.69 9.87
N ASN A 26 -5.98 9.91 9.04
CA ASN A 26 -6.62 8.98 8.13
C ASN A 26 -6.79 7.63 8.84
N GLU A 27 -7.95 7.41 9.46
CA GLU A 27 -8.30 6.15 10.16
C GLU A 27 -8.28 4.90 9.24
N ASP A 28 -8.39 5.11 7.93
CA ASP A 28 -8.29 4.07 6.91
C ASP A 28 -6.83 3.76 6.52
N SER A 29 -5.86 4.51 7.04
CA SER A 29 -4.45 4.31 6.71
C SER A 29 -3.93 3.03 7.36
N LEU A 30 -3.47 2.11 6.52
CA LEU A 30 -2.79 0.90 6.97
C LEU A 30 -1.59 1.24 7.88
N ILE A 31 -0.84 2.31 7.55
CA ILE A 31 0.34 2.73 8.30
C ILE A 31 -0.01 3.27 9.69
N LEU A 32 -1.18 3.91 9.84
CA LEU A 32 -1.67 4.31 11.15
C LEU A 32 -1.90 3.10 12.04
N ARG A 33 -2.56 2.07 11.50
CA ARG A 33 -2.89 0.85 12.24
C ARG A 33 -1.66 0.01 12.59
N VAL A 34 -0.67 0.02 11.71
CA VAL A 34 0.63 -0.64 11.93
C VAL A 34 1.35 -0.07 13.16
N LYS A 35 1.21 1.24 13.46
CA LYS A 35 1.79 1.88 14.64
C LYS A 35 1.37 1.20 15.95
N ASP A 36 0.10 0.83 16.06
CA ASP A 36 -0.46 0.26 17.29
C ASP A 36 0.02 -1.17 17.56
N GLY A 37 0.52 -1.85 16.53
CA GLY A 37 1.12 -3.18 16.63
C GLY A 37 2.52 -3.19 17.25
N PHE A 38 3.13 -2.04 17.49
CA PHE A 38 4.49 -1.95 18.02
C PHE A 38 4.57 -1.40 19.44
N GLN A 39 5.67 -1.73 20.13
CA GLN A 39 5.90 -1.31 21.51
C GLN A 39 6.06 0.21 21.62
N ARG A 40 5.54 0.81 22.70
CA ARG A 40 5.60 2.25 22.99
C ARG A 40 7.02 2.83 23.08
N THR A 41 8.02 1.99 23.26
CA THR A 41 9.43 2.37 23.47
C THR A 41 10.16 2.75 22.18
N TRP A 42 9.68 2.33 21.01
CA TRP A 42 10.39 2.65 19.78
C TRP A 42 10.04 4.06 19.30
N ARG A 43 11.05 4.77 18.80
CA ARG A 43 10.85 6.01 18.06
C ARG A 43 10.56 5.65 16.61
N TYR A 44 9.42 6.10 16.11
CA TYR A 44 8.99 5.91 14.72
C TYR A 44 9.06 7.22 13.96
N PHE A 45 9.66 7.18 12.77
CA PHE A 45 9.53 8.24 11.79
C PHE A 45 8.68 7.73 10.64
N MET A 46 7.58 8.43 10.35
CA MET A 46 6.77 8.14 9.17
C MET A 46 7.15 9.11 8.05
N LEU A 47 7.49 8.56 6.90
CA LEU A 47 7.80 9.31 5.69
C LEU A 47 6.80 8.90 4.62
N GLY A 48 6.08 9.88 4.08
CA GLY A 48 5.11 9.70 3.01
C GLY A 48 4.51 11.03 2.56
N ARG A 49 3.55 10.98 1.64
CA ARG A 49 2.81 12.15 1.14
C ARG A 49 1.44 12.28 1.81
N TYR A 50 0.87 13.49 1.84
CA TYR A 50 -0.54 13.70 2.21
C TYR A 50 -1.49 13.23 1.10
N ARG A 51 -2.68 12.75 1.49
CA ARG A 51 -3.78 12.57 0.54
C ARG A 51 -4.37 13.94 0.21
N LEU A 52 -4.14 14.42 -1.02
CA LEU A 52 -4.55 15.75 -1.46
C LEU A 52 -5.08 15.74 -2.89
N MET A 53 -6.29 16.28 -3.07
CA MET A 53 -6.72 16.85 -4.35
C MET A 53 -5.91 18.14 -4.54
N SER A 54 -5.01 18.17 -5.54
CA SER A 54 -4.33 19.37 -6.07
C SER A 54 -3.78 20.37 -5.04
N ILE A 55 -2.50 20.25 -4.66
CA ILE A 55 -1.78 21.37 -4.01
C ILE A 55 -0.44 21.67 -4.67
N GLN A 56 -0.30 22.88 -5.22
CA GLN A 56 1.00 23.56 -5.32
C GLN A 56 1.34 24.14 -3.94
N LEU A 57 2.18 23.45 -3.17
CA LEU A 57 2.58 23.88 -1.83
C LEU A 57 3.84 24.75 -1.99
N ASN A 58 3.69 26.05 -1.76
CA ASN A 58 4.82 26.97 -1.72
C ASN A 58 5.74 26.63 -0.53
N ARG A 59 7.06 26.73 -0.74
CA ARG A 59 8.16 26.31 0.17
C ARG A 59 8.11 26.86 1.61
N MET A 60 7.26 27.82 1.94
CA MET A 60 7.38 28.64 3.16
C MET A 60 6.44 28.27 4.32
N MET A 61 5.42 27.41 4.13
CA MET A 61 4.51 27.03 5.22
C MET A 61 4.70 25.57 5.63
N TRP A 62 5.82 25.29 6.27
CA TRP A 62 6.02 24.06 7.03
C TRP A 62 5.31 24.20 8.38
N PRO A 63 4.42 23.29 8.80
CA PRO A 63 3.94 23.32 10.16
C PRO A 63 5.02 22.74 11.06
N ILE A 64 5.73 23.63 11.75
CA ILE A 64 6.37 23.47 13.07
C ILE A 64 5.42 22.80 14.10
N ILE A 65 4.13 22.63 13.76
CA ILE A 65 3.04 22.14 14.60
C ILE A 65 3.09 20.61 14.84
N PHE A 66 3.68 19.79 13.95
CA PHE A 66 3.60 18.31 14.10
C PHE A 66 4.84 17.62 14.69
N TRP A 67 5.97 18.32 14.79
CA TRP A 67 7.19 17.80 15.42
C TRP A 67 7.03 17.46 16.91
N ARG A 68 6.01 18.01 17.58
CA ARG A 68 5.88 17.92 19.04
C ARG A 68 5.27 16.62 19.57
N ASN A 69 4.57 15.83 18.75
CA ASN A 69 3.87 14.64 19.23
C ASN A 69 4.22 13.34 18.50
N LEU A 70 4.60 13.38 17.22
CA LEU A 70 5.02 12.21 16.44
C LEU A 70 6.08 12.68 15.45
N ASN A 71 7.28 12.13 15.51
CA ASN A 71 8.42 12.52 14.67
C ASN A 71 8.19 12.20 13.18
N VAL A 72 7.25 12.87 12.53
CA VAL A 72 6.89 12.68 11.11
C VAL A 72 7.73 13.64 10.27
N SER A 73 8.49 13.10 9.32
CA SER A 73 9.23 13.89 8.33
C SER A 73 8.53 13.79 6.98
N LEU A 74 8.77 14.77 6.10
CA LEU A 74 8.00 14.95 4.88
C LEU A 74 8.93 14.98 3.66
N PRO A 75 8.85 13.99 2.76
CA PRO A 75 9.44 14.16 1.44
C PRO A 75 8.62 15.18 0.64
N PHE A 76 9.24 16.32 0.34
CA PHE A 76 8.71 17.22 -0.67
C PHE A 76 8.82 16.54 -2.04
N CYS A 77 7.68 16.17 -2.61
CA CYS A 77 7.60 15.64 -3.98
C CYS A 77 6.78 16.64 -4.81
N PRO A 78 7.34 17.24 -5.87
CA PRO A 78 6.58 18.14 -6.74
C PRO A 78 5.36 17.43 -7.35
N LEU A 79 4.25 18.15 -7.53
CA LEU A 79 3.00 17.68 -8.15
C LEU A 79 3.21 16.92 -9.48
N ILE A 80 4.20 17.32 -10.28
CA ILE A 80 4.51 16.71 -11.58
C ILE A 80 5.02 15.26 -11.42
N PHE A 81 5.73 14.95 -10.33
CA PHE A 81 6.17 13.58 -10.06
C PHE A 81 5.01 12.67 -9.63
N TRP A 82 3.88 13.23 -9.20
CA TRP A 82 2.72 12.47 -8.74
C TRP A 82 1.92 11.88 -9.89
N GLU A 83 1.58 12.67 -10.91
CA GLU A 83 0.85 12.15 -12.09
C GLU A 83 1.63 11.01 -12.74
N VAL A 84 2.95 11.15 -12.77
CA VAL A 84 3.87 10.15 -13.34
C VAL A 84 4.03 8.90 -12.44
N LEU A 85 4.21 9.08 -11.13
CA LEU A 85 4.28 7.94 -10.20
C LEU A 85 2.94 7.19 -10.14
N SER A 86 1.82 7.92 -10.19
CA SER A 86 0.49 7.33 -10.28
C SER A 86 0.34 6.51 -11.56
N TRP A 87 0.81 7.03 -12.70
CA TRP A 87 0.73 6.33 -13.98
C TRP A 87 1.50 5.00 -13.99
N VAL A 88 2.81 4.98 -13.66
CA VAL A 88 3.60 3.72 -13.66
C VAL A 88 2.95 2.66 -12.79
N LEU A 89 2.40 3.10 -11.67
CA LEU A 89 1.85 2.21 -10.67
C LEU A 89 0.45 1.73 -11.04
N GLN A 90 -0.41 2.58 -11.56
CA GLN A 90 -1.78 2.24 -11.95
C GLN A 90 -1.85 1.53 -13.31
N GLU A 91 -0.93 1.81 -14.23
CA GLU A 91 -0.99 1.28 -15.60
C GLU A 91 -0.07 0.08 -15.83
N ALA A 92 1.08 -0.02 -15.13
CA ALA A 92 2.05 -1.09 -15.35
C ALA A 92 2.15 -2.07 -14.17
N VAL A 93 2.32 -1.57 -12.94
CA VAL A 93 2.62 -2.46 -11.79
C VAL A 93 1.35 -3.08 -11.20
N MET A 94 0.35 -2.25 -10.88
CA MET A 94 -0.86 -2.71 -10.19
C MET A 94 -1.69 -3.72 -11.03
N PRO A 95 -1.98 -3.48 -12.33
CA PRO A 95 -2.70 -4.44 -13.17
C PRO A 95 -1.94 -5.76 -13.27
N LEU A 96 -0.64 -5.68 -13.52
CA LEU A 96 0.18 -6.87 -13.70
C LEU A 96 0.26 -7.71 -12.42
N PHE A 97 0.40 -7.06 -11.26
CA PHE A 97 0.47 -7.76 -9.97
C PHE A 97 -0.87 -8.41 -9.61
N HIS A 98 -1.96 -7.92 -10.18
CA HIS A 98 -3.31 -8.49 -10.08
C HIS A 98 -3.70 -9.34 -11.29
N TYR A 99 -2.72 -9.88 -12.02
CA TYR A 99 -2.92 -10.84 -13.12
C TYR A 99 -3.71 -10.29 -14.31
N MET A 100 -3.77 -8.97 -14.47
CA MET A 100 -4.26 -8.35 -15.69
C MET A 100 -3.09 -8.03 -16.61
N LEU A 101 -2.98 -8.80 -17.68
CA LEU A 101 -2.06 -8.50 -18.76
C LEU A 101 -2.60 -7.32 -19.58
N PRO A 102 -1.73 -6.49 -20.17
CA PRO A 102 -2.16 -5.50 -21.16
C PRO A 102 -2.69 -6.26 -22.39
N PHE A 103 -4.01 -6.40 -22.49
CA PHE A 103 -4.66 -7.17 -23.56
C PHE A 103 -4.95 -6.31 -24.81
N SER A 104 -4.90 -4.98 -24.70
CA SER A 104 -5.10 -4.06 -25.84
C SER A 104 -4.38 -2.72 -25.64
N ALA A 105 -4.19 -1.97 -26.73
CA ALA A 105 -3.63 -0.60 -26.67
C ALA A 105 -4.50 0.37 -25.82
N ASP A 106 -5.78 0.03 -25.64
CA ASP A 106 -6.76 0.79 -24.87
C ASP A 106 -6.86 0.34 -23.39
N HIS A 107 -6.28 -0.83 -23.06
CA HIS A 107 -6.27 -1.41 -21.72
C HIS A 107 -4.87 -1.89 -21.32
N GLY A 108 -4.16 -1.04 -20.58
CA GLY A 108 -2.76 -1.25 -20.19
C GLY A 108 -1.84 -0.62 -21.23
N GLY A 109 -1.65 0.70 -21.11
CA GLY A 109 -0.83 1.48 -22.03
C GLY A 109 0.56 0.87 -22.24
N ARG A 110 1.16 1.12 -23.42
CA ARG A 110 2.53 0.66 -23.71
C ARG A 110 3.47 1.15 -22.61
N PHE A 111 4.35 0.26 -22.12
CA PHE A 111 5.32 0.61 -21.10
C PHE A 111 6.13 1.85 -21.53
N ASP A 112 6.04 2.92 -20.74
CA ASP A 112 6.76 4.15 -20.97
C ASP A 112 8.02 4.20 -20.09
N ARG A 113 9.20 4.20 -20.73
CA ARG A 113 10.49 4.25 -20.04
C ARG A 113 10.70 5.58 -19.30
N SER A 114 10.17 6.69 -19.82
CA SER A 114 10.30 8.00 -19.17
C SER A 114 9.54 8.04 -17.84
N MET A 115 8.36 7.38 -17.81
CA MET A 115 7.57 7.24 -16.60
C MET A 115 8.30 6.39 -15.56
N TRP A 116 8.96 5.30 -15.97
CA TRP A 116 9.83 4.51 -15.10
C TRP A 116 10.99 5.33 -14.51
N GLU A 117 11.67 6.15 -15.31
CA GLU A 117 12.77 7.01 -14.84
C GLU A 117 12.29 8.03 -13.79
N ALA A 118 11.08 8.55 -13.96
CA ALA A 118 10.45 9.40 -12.97
C ALA A 118 10.03 8.64 -11.71
N TYR A 119 9.56 7.39 -11.80
CA TYR A 119 9.35 6.52 -10.64
C TYR A 119 10.65 6.29 -9.84
N VAL A 120 11.76 6.03 -10.54
CA VAL A 120 13.10 5.89 -9.95
C VAL A 120 13.54 7.21 -9.29
N SER A 121 13.30 8.34 -9.97
CA SER A 121 13.63 9.68 -9.46
C SER A 121 12.82 10.06 -8.21
N ALA A 122 11.53 9.72 -8.17
CA ALA A 122 10.70 9.92 -6.99
C ALA A 122 11.24 9.09 -5.80
N ASN A 123 11.58 7.82 -6.02
CA ASN A 123 12.21 6.97 -5.00
C ASN A 123 13.56 7.53 -4.52
N LYS A 124 14.33 8.17 -5.39
CA LYS A 124 15.56 8.88 -5.01
C LYS A 124 15.26 10.05 -4.07
N LEU A 125 14.21 10.83 -4.30
CA LEU A 125 13.79 11.91 -3.39
C LEU A 125 13.35 11.36 -2.03
N PHE A 126 12.59 10.27 -2.01
CA PHE A 126 12.25 9.57 -0.76
C PHE A 126 13.52 9.15 -0.01
N SER A 127 14.51 8.60 -0.72
CA SER A 127 15.77 8.18 -0.10
C SER A 127 16.50 9.33 0.59
N GLN A 128 16.57 10.52 -0.03
CA GLN A 128 17.21 11.70 0.57
C GLN A 128 16.55 12.06 1.91
N LYS A 129 15.22 11.92 1.99
CA LYS A 129 14.44 12.28 3.17
C LYS A 129 14.51 11.24 4.28
N VAL A 130 14.67 9.97 3.92
CA VAL A 130 15.05 8.92 4.88
C VAL A 130 16.44 9.23 5.45
N ILE A 131 17.41 9.57 4.59
CA ILE A 131 18.80 9.83 5.00
C ILE A 131 18.90 11.01 5.97
N GLU A 132 18.08 12.06 5.79
CA GLU A 132 18.04 13.23 6.69
C GLU A 132 17.70 12.89 8.15
N VAL A 133 16.92 11.84 8.39
CA VAL A 133 16.46 11.47 9.74
C VAL A 133 17.06 10.15 10.25
N LEU A 134 17.86 9.48 9.42
CA LEU A 134 18.40 8.15 9.69
C LEU A 134 19.66 8.21 10.54
N ASN A 135 19.69 7.44 11.64
CA ASN A 135 20.92 7.02 12.29
C ASN A 135 21.30 5.60 11.81
N PRO A 136 22.31 5.43 10.95
CA PRO A 136 22.57 4.15 10.28
C PRO A 136 23.01 3.01 11.22
N GLU A 137 23.53 3.30 12.41
CA GLU A 137 23.98 2.28 13.36
C GLU A 137 22.79 1.73 14.19
N ASP A 138 21.87 2.61 14.59
CA ASP A 138 20.81 2.27 15.55
C ASP A 138 19.45 2.04 14.90
N ASP A 139 19.19 2.65 13.74
CA ASP A 139 17.88 2.58 13.12
C ASP A 139 17.67 1.33 12.26
N PHE A 140 16.39 1.04 12.08
CA PHE A 140 15.86 0.05 11.16
C PHE A 140 14.89 0.75 10.22
N VAL A 141 15.03 0.56 8.91
CA VAL A 141 14.12 1.15 7.91
C VAL A 141 13.17 0.08 7.40
N TRP A 142 11.86 0.33 7.54
CA TRP A 142 10.82 -0.53 7.02
C TRP A 142 10.05 0.17 5.90
N ILE A 143 10.21 -0.35 4.69
CA ILE A 143 9.63 0.19 3.46
C ILE A 143 8.37 -0.59 3.12
N HIS A 144 7.30 0.12 2.79
CA HIS A 144 6.02 -0.48 2.45
C HIS A 144 5.60 -0.19 1.01
N ASP A 145 5.16 -1.28 0.39
CA ASP A 145 4.36 -1.33 -0.82
C ASP A 145 5.07 -1.06 -2.15
N TYR A 146 4.38 -1.39 -3.24
CA TYR A 146 4.90 -1.34 -4.61
C TYR A 146 5.37 0.06 -5.06
N HIS A 147 4.91 1.12 -4.39
CA HIS A 147 5.31 2.50 -4.66
C HIS A 147 6.79 2.76 -4.42
N LEU A 148 7.42 1.97 -3.55
CA LEU A 148 8.78 2.21 -3.06
C LEU A 148 9.73 1.02 -3.30
N MET A 149 9.48 0.20 -4.32
CA MET A 149 10.26 -1.02 -4.59
C MET A 149 11.73 -0.74 -4.93
N VAL A 150 12.04 0.44 -5.47
CA VAL A 150 13.43 0.81 -5.82
C VAL A 150 14.15 1.62 -4.75
N LEU A 151 13.43 2.06 -3.71
CA LEU A 151 14.00 2.74 -2.55
C LEU A 151 15.14 1.95 -1.87
N PRO A 152 15.07 0.61 -1.69
CA PRO A 152 16.14 -0.13 -1.02
C PRO A 152 17.50 0.03 -1.70
N THR A 153 17.54 0.09 -3.03
CA THR A 153 18.76 0.29 -3.83
C THR A 153 19.48 1.58 -3.42
N PHE A 154 18.74 2.68 -3.28
CA PHE A 154 19.33 3.98 -2.96
C PHE A 154 19.92 4.00 -1.55
N LEU A 155 19.21 3.44 -0.58
CA LEU A 155 19.67 3.40 0.80
C LEU A 155 20.88 2.46 0.96
N ARG A 156 20.85 1.26 0.37
CA ARG A 156 21.94 0.29 0.46
C ARG A 156 23.23 0.81 -0.18
N ARG A 157 23.13 1.55 -1.31
CA ARG A 157 24.28 2.20 -1.95
C ARG A 157 24.97 3.21 -1.03
N ARG A 158 24.22 3.90 -0.17
CA ARG A 158 24.78 4.88 0.77
C ARG A 158 25.25 4.24 2.07
N PHE A 159 24.53 3.24 2.55
CA PHE A 159 24.73 2.58 3.84
C PHE A 159 24.70 1.07 3.68
N VAL A 160 25.87 0.46 3.49
CA VAL A 160 26.01 -0.98 3.20
C VAL A 160 25.48 -1.87 4.33
N ARG A 161 25.59 -1.42 5.59
CA ARG A 161 25.18 -2.17 6.79
C ARG A 161 23.80 -1.79 7.34
N LEU A 162 23.08 -0.88 6.68
CA LEU A 162 21.77 -0.44 7.14
C LEU A 162 20.82 -1.64 7.25
N ARG A 163 20.17 -1.80 8.40
CA ARG A 163 19.15 -2.84 8.57
C ARG A 163 17.86 -2.37 7.94
N MET A 164 17.35 -3.13 6.98
CA MET A 164 16.16 -2.72 6.25
C MET A 164 15.24 -3.87 5.84
N GLY A 165 13.94 -3.65 6.02
CA GLY A 165 12.87 -4.54 5.59
C GLY A 165 12.00 -3.91 4.52
N PHE A 166 11.47 -4.74 3.62
CA PHE A 166 10.44 -4.37 2.66
C PHE A 166 9.21 -5.25 2.87
N PHE A 167 8.01 -4.68 2.77
CA PHE A 167 6.75 -5.45 2.80
C PHE A 167 5.85 -5.07 1.62
N LEU A 168 5.43 -6.06 0.84
CA LEU A 168 4.51 -5.87 -0.28
C LEU A 168 3.07 -6.16 0.17
N HIS A 169 2.18 -5.16 0.04
CA HIS A 169 0.77 -5.31 0.39
C HIS A 169 -0.06 -5.89 -0.75
N SER A 170 0.34 -5.63 -1.99
CA SER A 170 -0.26 -6.25 -3.18
C SER A 170 0.16 -7.72 -3.34
N PRO A 171 -0.59 -8.52 -4.13
CA PRO A 171 -0.11 -9.81 -4.60
C PRO A 171 1.21 -9.70 -5.36
N PHE A 172 1.98 -10.78 -5.38
CA PHE A 172 3.13 -10.90 -6.28
C PHE A 172 2.78 -11.90 -7.39
N PRO A 173 2.87 -11.51 -8.68
CA PRO A 173 2.38 -12.35 -9.77
C PRO A 173 3.33 -13.50 -10.07
N SER A 174 2.81 -14.55 -10.71
CA SER A 174 3.62 -15.67 -11.19
C SER A 174 4.71 -15.18 -12.16
N SER A 175 5.81 -15.94 -12.28
CA SER A 175 6.92 -15.52 -13.16
C SER A 175 6.53 -15.40 -14.64
N GLU A 176 5.51 -16.13 -15.07
CA GLU A 176 4.99 -16.08 -16.45
C GLU A 176 4.33 -14.75 -16.75
N ILE A 177 3.63 -14.18 -15.76
CA ILE A 177 3.03 -12.85 -15.83
C ILE A 177 4.12 -11.80 -15.60
N TYR A 178 4.91 -11.95 -14.53
CA TYR A 178 5.95 -10.98 -14.14
C TYR A 178 6.98 -10.71 -15.25
N ARG A 179 7.34 -11.73 -16.06
CA ARG A 179 8.33 -11.57 -17.13
C ARG A 179 7.92 -10.60 -18.24
N SER A 180 6.62 -10.30 -18.37
CA SER A 180 6.11 -9.30 -19.31
C SER A 180 6.52 -7.87 -18.93
N LEU A 181 6.90 -7.63 -17.67
CA LEU A 181 7.36 -6.31 -17.21
C LEU A 181 8.75 -6.00 -17.80
N PRO A 182 8.94 -4.89 -18.53
CA PRO A 182 10.24 -4.55 -19.09
C PRO A 182 11.32 -4.31 -18.04
N VAL A 183 10.94 -3.78 -16.86
CA VAL A 183 11.84 -3.44 -15.73
C VAL A 183 11.90 -4.50 -14.63
N ARG A 184 11.53 -5.74 -14.97
CA ARG A 184 11.46 -6.88 -14.04
C ARG A 184 12.76 -7.09 -13.26
N GLU A 185 13.91 -7.02 -13.92
CA GLU A 185 15.19 -7.27 -13.26
C GLU A 185 15.58 -6.10 -12.35
N GLU A 186 15.37 -4.85 -12.77
CA GLU A 186 15.65 -3.69 -11.93
C GLU A 186 14.84 -3.75 -10.62
N ILE A 187 13.57 -4.15 -10.69
CA ILE A 187 12.70 -4.28 -9.50
C ILE A 187 13.17 -5.42 -8.60
N LEU A 188 13.41 -6.63 -9.14
CA LEU A 188 13.88 -7.76 -8.33
C LEU A 188 15.21 -7.43 -7.64
N LYS A 189 16.19 -6.92 -8.41
CA LYS A 189 17.50 -6.51 -7.89
C LYS A 189 17.35 -5.44 -6.82
N ALA A 190 16.40 -4.52 -6.97
CA ALA A 190 16.16 -3.50 -5.96
C ALA A 190 15.57 -4.07 -4.68
N LEU A 191 14.56 -4.93 -4.75
CA LEU A 191 13.97 -5.57 -3.58
C LEU A 191 15.00 -6.39 -2.78
N LEU A 192 15.91 -7.09 -3.48
CA LEU A 192 17.02 -7.86 -2.90
C LEU A 192 18.11 -7.01 -2.22
N ASN A 193 18.06 -5.68 -2.31
CA ASN A 193 18.88 -4.81 -1.45
C ASN A 193 18.35 -4.74 -0.01
N SER A 194 17.14 -5.23 0.25
CA SER A 194 16.60 -5.41 1.60
C SER A 194 17.25 -6.61 2.32
N ASP A 195 17.19 -6.62 3.66
CA ASP A 195 17.62 -7.77 4.47
C ASP A 195 16.45 -8.72 4.73
N LEU A 196 15.23 -8.20 4.73
CA LEU A 196 13.99 -8.96 4.90
C LEU A 196 12.94 -8.49 3.89
N ILE A 197 12.29 -9.43 3.20
CA ILE A 197 11.16 -9.15 2.30
C ILE A 197 9.93 -9.93 2.81
N GLY A 198 8.85 -9.20 3.06
CA GLY A 198 7.62 -9.74 3.59
C GLY A 198 6.47 -9.75 2.59
N PHE A 199 5.65 -10.79 2.67
CA PHE A 199 4.43 -10.98 1.87
C PHE A 199 3.27 -11.46 2.75
N HIS A 200 2.04 -11.24 2.29
CA HIS A 200 0.84 -11.72 3.02
C HIS A 200 0.71 -13.24 3.03
N THR A 201 0.95 -13.91 1.90
CA THR A 201 0.75 -15.35 1.73
C THR A 201 2.02 -16.04 1.28
N PHE A 202 2.08 -17.37 1.48
CA PHE A 202 3.19 -18.17 0.97
C PHE A 202 3.22 -18.18 -0.56
N ASP A 203 2.07 -18.13 -1.24
CA ASP A 203 2.03 -18.11 -2.70
C ASP A 203 2.71 -16.88 -3.30
N TYR A 204 2.49 -15.69 -2.72
CA TYR A 204 3.15 -14.48 -3.20
C TYR A 204 4.67 -14.57 -3.00
N ALA A 205 5.11 -15.07 -1.84
CA ALA A 205 6.52 -15.32 -1.57
C ALA A 205 7.12 -16.34 -2.55
N ARG A 206 6.41 -17.45 -2.81
CA ARG A 206 6.83 -18.49 -3.76
C ARG A 206 6.95 -17.95 -5.18
N HIS A 207 6.02 -17.09 -5.61
CA HIS A 207 6.11 -16.44 -6.92
C HIS A 207 7.29 -15.49 -7.03
N PHE A 208 7.57 -14.70 -5.99
CA PHE A 208 8.78 -13.86 -5.93
C PHE A 208 10.07 -14.70 -6.03
N LEU A 209 10.18 -15.77 -5.23
CA LEU A 209 11.32 -16.70 -5.28
C LEU A 209 11.50 -17.33 -6.66
N SER A 210 10.39 -17.74 -7.30
CA SER A 210 10.42 -18.28 -8.66
C SER A 210 10.90 -17.25 -9.68
N CYS A 211 10.53 -15.97 -9.53
CA CYS A 211 11.03 -14.89 -10.36
C CYS A 211 12.53 -14.66 -10.15
N CYS A 212 13.01 -14.64 -8.89
CA CYS A 212 14.44 -14.55 -8.58
C CYS A 212 15.24 -15.70 -9.21
N SER A 213 14.74 -16.93 -9.11
CA SER A 213 15.39 -18.09 -9.71
C SER A 213 15.42 -18.02 -11.24
N ARG A 214 14.26 -17.78 -11.88
CA ARG A 214 14.14 -17.80 -13.35
C ARG A 214 14.82 -16.62 -14.05
N MET A 215 14.85 -15.44 -13.40
CA MET A 215 15.36 -14.21 -14.03
C MET A 215 16.78 -13.85 -13.61
N LEU A 216 17.18 -14.22 -12.38
CA LEU A 216 18.48 -13.86 -11.83
C LEU A 216 19.38 -15.08 -11.54
N GLY A 217 18.88 -16.30 -11.76
CA GLY A 217 19.62 -17.54 -11.47
C GLY A 217 19.87 -17.77 -9.98
N LEU A 218 19.07 -17.15 -9.10
CA LEU A 218 19.25 -17.24 -7.65
C LEU A 218 18.51 -18.45 -7.07
N GLU A 219 19.21 -19.24 -6.26
CA GLU A 219 18.62 -20.32 -5.49
C GLU A 219 18.24 -19.84 -4.10
N TYR A 220 17.08 -20.31 -3.60
CA TYR A 220 16.67 -20.06 -2.22
C TYR A 220 16.86 -21.32 -1.38
N GLN A 221 17.16 -21.12 -0.11
CA GLN A 221 17.22 -22.19 0.88
C GLN A 221 16.03 -22.07 1.82
N SER A 222 15.40 -23.21 2.10
CA SER A 222 14.41 -23.34 3.17
C SER A 222 14.98 -24.27 4.25
N LYS A 223 15.26 -23.74 5.44
CA LYS A 223 15.80 -24.51 6.57
C LYS A 223 15.02 -24.15 7.84
N ARG A 224 14.43 -25.16 8.50
CA ARG A 224 13.72 -25.01 9.79
C ARG A 224 12.67 -23.88 9.78
N GLY A 225 11.94 -23.71 8.67
CA GLY A 225 10.92 -22.67 8.53
C GLY A 225 11.45 -21.26 8.21
N TYR A 226 12.77 -21.10 8.04
CA TYR A 226 13.38 -19.90 7.49
C TYR A 226 13.60 -20.06 5.98
N ILE A 227 13.17 -19.07 5.21
CA ILE A 227 13.38 -19.00 3.76
C ILE A 227 14.33 -17.83 3.50
N GLY A 228 15.39 -18.07 2.75
CA GLY A 228 16.35 -17.01 2.39
C GLY A 228 17.00 -17.24 1.04
N LEU A 229 17.43 -16.14 0.43
CA LEU A 229 18.20 -16.10 -0.82
C LEU A 229 19.61 -15.59 -0.50
N ASP A 230 20.65 -16.18 -1.08
CA ASP A 230 21.97 -15.54 -1.11
C ASP A 230 22.01 -14.53 -2.25
N TYR A 231 22.39 -13.29 -1.95
CA TYR A 231 22.52 -12.23 -2.94
C TYR A 231 23.73 -11.35 -2.61
N TYR A 232 24.79 -11.51 -3.42
CA TYR A 232 26.09 -10.87 -3.21
C TYR A 232 26.68 -11.12 -1.80
N GLY A 233 26.62 -12.38 -1.34
CA GLY A 233 27.15 -12.77 -0.03
C GLY A 233 26.33 -12.28 1.17
N ARG A 234 25.12 -11.76 0.93
CA ARG A 234 24.14 -11.43 1.97
C ARG A 234 22.96 -12.38 1.89
N THR A 235 22.47 -12.84 3.02
CA THR A 235 21.22 -13.59 3.08
C THR A 235 20.03 -12.62 3.16
N VAL A 236 19.20 -12.62 2.13
CA VAL A 236 17.92 -11.91 2.09
C VAL A 236 16.83 -12.85 2.62
N GLY A 237 16.28 -12.54 3.79
CA GLY A 237 15.22 -13.34 4.40
C GLY A 237 13.86 -13.09 3.75
N ILE A 238 13.06 -14.14 3.57
CA ILE A 238 11.69 -14.07 3.08
C ILE A 238 10.74 -14.46 4.20
N LYS A 239 9.73 -13.62 4.47
CA LYS A 239 8.78 -13.84 5.57
C LYS A 239 7.33 -13.73 5.10
N ILE A 240 6.52 -14.65 5.60
CA ILE A 240 5.07 -14.63 5.41
C ILE A 240 4.47 -13.97 6.66
N MET A 241 3.82 -12.82 6.48
CA MET A 241 3.23 -12.02 7.55
C MET A 241 1.86 -11.49 7.09
N PRO A 242 0.76 -12.24 7.30
CA PRO A 242 -0.56 -11.75 6.97
C PRO A 242 -0.91 -10.56 7.88
N VAL A 243 -1.15 -9.40 7.27
CA VAL A 243 -1.61 -8.21 8.01
C VAL A 243 -3.01 -8.47 8.56
N GLY A 244 -3.17 -8.23 9.86
CA GLY A 244 -4.44 -8.36 10.57
C GLY A 244 -5.16 -7.03 10.78
N ILE A 245 -6.27 -7.09 11.51
CA ILE A 245 -7.08 -5.93 11.92
C ILE A 245 -6.90 -5.64 13.42
N HIS A 246 -7.01 -4.38 13.81
CA HIS A 246 -6.95 -3.99 15.21
C HIS A 246 -8.31 -4.23 15.89
N MET A 247 -8.48 -5.39 16.54
CA MET A 247 -9.74 -5.77 17.19
C MET A 247 -10.22 -4.77 18.24
N GLY A 248 -9.34 -4.28 19.11
CA GLY A 248 -9.72 -3.29 20.14
C GLY A 248 -10.26 -1.95 19.58
N HIS A 249 -9.81 -1.53 18.38
CA HIS A 249 -10.37 -0.36 17.71
C HIS A 249 -11.76 -0.66 17.14
N ILE A 250 -11.97 -1.86 16.57
CA ILE A 250 -13.29 -2.28 16.09
C ILE A 250 -14.28 -2.33 17.25
N GLU A 251 -13.88 -2.91 18.39
CA GLU A 251 -14.69 -2.97 19.60
C GLU A 251 -15.02 -1.57 20.14
N SER A 252 -14.06 -0.64 20.15
CA SER A 252 -14.31 0.73 20.62
C SER A 252 -15.27 1.48 19.71
N VAL A 253 -15.16 1.28 18.40
CA VAL A 253 -16.08 1.82 17.39
C VAL A 253 -17.49 1.24 17.61
N ILE A 254 -17.63 -0.05 17.92
CA ILE A 254 -18.93 -0.68 18.18
C ILE A 254 -19.62 -0.10 19.43
N ARG A 255 -18.87 0.25 20.49
CA ARG A 255 -19.41 0.74 21.77
C ARG A 255 -19.89 2.20 21.78
N GLN A 256 -19.84 2.92 20.66
CA GLN A 256 -20.22 4.34 20.62
C GLN A 256 -21.75 4.51 20.57
N ALA A 257 -22.33 5.16 21.59
CA ALA A 257 -23.77 5.29 21.81
C ALA A 257 -24.57 5.92 20.65
N ASP A 258 -24.01 6.90 19.94
CA ASP A 258 -24.67 7.54 18.77
C ASP A 258 -24.96 6.56 17.63
N LYS A 259 -24.31 5.39 17.61
CA LYS A 259 -24.56 4.34 16.61
C LYS A 259 -25.78 3.50 16.92
N GLU A 260 -26.21 3.40 18.18
CA GLU A 260 -27.40 2.61 18.53
C GLU A 260 -28.65 3.20 17.87
N LEU A 261 -28.78 4.53 17.87
CA LEU A 261 -29.86 5.24 17.16
C LEU A 261 -29.80 5.01 15.64
N LYS A 262 -28.61 5.08 15.03
CA LYS A 262 -28.41 4.86 13.59
C LYS A 262 -28.71 3.41 13.19
N VAL A 263 -28.31 2.46 14.03
CA VAL A 263 -28.57 1.02 13.81
C VAL A 263 -30.06 0.75 13.89
N GLU A 264 -30.77 1.34 14.85
CA GLU A 264 -32.22 1.17 14.98
C GLU A 264 -32.98 1.81 13.81
N GLU A 265 -32.54 2.98 13.34
CA GLU A 265 -33.05 3.61 12.12
C GLU A 265 -32.91 2.68 10.90
N LEU A 266 -31.72 2.09 10.71
CA LEU A 266 -31.45 1.14 9.61
C LEU A 266 -32.27 -0.15 9.75
N ARG A 267 -32.42 -0.68 10.97
CA ARG A 267 -33.27 -1.86 11.23
C ARG A 267 -34.71 -1.60 10.83
N ARG A 268 -35.27 -0.45 11.19
CA ARG A 268 -36.62 -0.05 10.79
C ARG A 268 -36.73 0.17 9.28
N GLN A 269 -35.71 0.80 8.66
CA GLN A 269 -35.69 1.05 7.21
C GLN A 269 -35.71 -0.25 6.39
N PHE A 270 -35.00 -1.28 6.86
CA PHE A 270 -34.89 -2.59 6.19
C PHE A 270 -35.71 -3.69 6.87
N GLU A 271 -36.76 -3.32 7.61
CA GLU A 271 -37.62 -4.29 8.29
C GLU A 271 -38.19 -5.33 7.32
N GLY A 272 -38.17 -6.61 7.73
CA GLY A 272 -38.61 -7.73 6.91
C GLY A 272 -37.69 -8.08 5.72
N LYS A 273 -36.52 -7.43 5.59
CA LYS A 273 -35.57 -7.65 4.50
C LYS A 273 -34.23 -8.18 5.02
N THR A 274 -33.57 -9.00 4.22
CA THR A 274 -32.18 -9.41 4.41
C THR A 274 -31.27 -8.44 3.67
N VAL A 275 -30.40 -7.76 4.43
CA VAL A 275 -29.44 -6.80 3.87
C VAL A 275 -28.09 -7.49 3.62
N LEU A 276 -27.64 -7.44 2.39
CA LEU A 276 -26.29 -7.81 1.96
C LEU A 276 -25.49 -6.52 1.83
N LEU A 277 -24.32 -6.44 2.47
CA LEU A 277 -23.47 -5.25 2.45
C LEU A 277 -22.15 -5.56 1.75
N GLY A 278 -21.82 -4.77 0.72
CA GLY A 278 -20.49 -4.70 0.13
C GLY A 278 -19.87 -3.34 0.41
N VAL A 279 -18.63 -3.31 0.92
CA VAL A 279 -17.88 -2.08 1.14
C VAL A 279 -16.54 -2.24 0.44
N ASP A 280 -16.37 -1.53 -0.66
CA ASP A 280 -15.23 -1.72 -1.56
C ASP A 280 -14.77 -0.39 -2.13
N ASP A 281 -13.49 -0.32 -2.45
CA ASP A 281 -12.97 0.79 -3.25
C ASP A 281 -13.45 0.61 -4.70
N MET A 282 -13.72 1.72 -5.40
CA MET A 282 -14.06 1.66 -6.83
C MET A 282 -12.83 1.28 -7.66
N ASP A 283 -12.55 -0.01 -7.66
CA ASP A 283 -11.41 -0.61 -8.32
C ASP A 283 -11.85 -1.91 -9.02
N ILE A 284 -11.36 -2.09 -10.24
CA ILE A 284 -11.63 -3.23 -11.11
C ILE A 284 -11.27 -4.58 -10.48
N PHE A 285 -10.32 -4.61 -9.53
CA PHE A 285 -9.92 -5.84 -8.83
C PHE A 285 -10.92 -6.29 -7.76
N LYS A 286 -11.91 -5.46 -7.41
CA LYS A 286 -12.86 -5.75 -6.30
C LYS A 286 -14.09 -6.53 -6.74
N GLY A 287 -14.23 -6.81 -8.04
CA GLY A 287 -15.33 -7.64 -8.56
C GLY A 287 -16.72 -7.07 -8.23
N ILE A 288 -16.86 -5.75 -8.16
CA ILE A 288 -18.12 -5.08 -7.85
C ILE A 288 -19.20 -5.49 -8.86
N ASN A 289 -18.84 -5.52 -10.14
CA ASN A 289 -19.67 -6.04 -11.22
C ASN A 289 -20.12 -7.50 -10.99
N LEU A 290 -19.22 -8.37 -10.53
CA LEU A 290 -19.54 -9.77 -10.26
C LEU A 290 -20.54 -9.91 -9.09
N LYS A 291 -20.43 -9.09 -8.05
CA LYS A 291 -21.41 -9.05 -6.96
C LYS A 291 -22.81 -8.64 -7.45
N LEU A 292 -22.88 -7.66 -8.36
CA LEU A 292 -24.15 -7.23 -8.96
C LEU A 292 -24.76 -8.32 -9.85
N LEU A 293 -23.95 -8.97 -10.69
CA LEU A 293 -24.38 -10.08 -11.54
C LEU A 293 -24.84 -11.28 -10.70
N ALA A 294 -24.14 -11.59 -9.61
CA ALA A 294 -24.55 -12.64 -8.68
C ALA A 294 -25.89 -12.31 -8.01
N MET A 295 -26.12 -11.06 -7.60
CA MET A 295 -27.40 -10.61 -7.06
C MET A 295 -28.52 -10.75 -8.10
N GLU A 296 -28.28 -10.31 -9.34
CA GLU A 296 -29.24 -10.45 -10.44
C GLU A 296 -29.59 -11.94 -10.66
N GLN A 297 -28.58 -12.80 -10.74
CA GLN A 297 -28.78 -14.23 -10.95
C GLN A 297 -29.54 -14.88 -9.79
N MET A 298 -29.21 -14.55 -8.55
CA MET A 298 -29.92 -15.03 -7.36
C MET A 298 -31.41 -14.63 -7.42
N LEU A 299 -31.72 -13.38 -7.75
CA LEU A 299 -33.10 -12.89 -7.84
C LEU A 299 -33.89 -13.55 -8.99
N LYS A 300 -33.22 -13.93 -10.10
CA LYS A 300 -33.84 -14.68 -11.21
C LYS A 300 -34.11 -16.13 -10.83
N GLN A 301 -33.14 -16.81 -10.21
CA GLN A 301 -33.24 -18.24 -9.87
C GLN A 301 -34.11 -18.49 -8.64
N HIS A 302 -34.21 -17.53 -7.74
CA HIS A 302 -34.96 -17.64 -6.50
C HIS A 302 -35.91 -16.44 -6.32
N PRO A 303 -37.07 -16.44 -7.01
CA PRO A 303 -38.03 -15.33 -6.99
C PRO A 303 -38.54 -14.98 -5.60
N ASN A 304 -38.52 -15.95 -4.68
CA ASN A 304 -38.87 -15.74 -3.28
C ASN A 304 -37.97 -14.67 -2.60
N TRP A 305 -36.78 -14.35 -3.10
CA TRP A 305 -35.95 -13.27 -2.56
C TRP A 305 -36.28 -11.88 -3.12
N GLN A 306 -37.10 -11.79 -4.17
CA GLN A 306 -37.51 -10.50 -4.74
C GLN A 306 -38.31 -9.70 -3.71
N GLY A 307 -37.93 -8.44 -3.50
CA GLY A 307 -38.50 -7.59 -2.45
C GLY A 307 -38.04 -7.91 -1.02
N ARG A 308 -37.40 -9.08 -0.79
CA ARG A 308 -36.92 -9.52 0.53
C ARG A 308 -35.40 -9.41 0.69
N ALA A 309 -34.60 -9.47 -0.37
CA ALA A 309 -33.17 -9.22 -0.32
C ALA A 309 -32.82 -7.81 -0.82
N VAL A 310 -31.90 -7.13 -0.14
CA VAL A 310 -31.37 -5.82 -0.54
C VAL A 310 -29.85 -5.85 -0.53
N LEU A 311 -29.22 -5.48 -1.64
CA LEU A 311 -27.78 -5.25 -1.69
C LEU A 311 -27.48 -3.77 -1.51
N VAL A 312 -26.73 -3.43 -0.45
CA VAL A 312 -26.15 -2.10 -0.22
C VAL A 312 -24.68 -2.18 -0.63
N ALA A 313 -24.30 -1.40 -1.64
CA ALA A 313 -22.92 -1.30 -2.10
C ALA A 313 -22.37 0.10 -1.78
N ASP A 314 -21.46 0.19 -0.81
CA ASP A 314 -20.68 1.40 -0.52
C ASP A 314 -19.37 1.34 -1.31
N CYS A 315 -19.26 2.23 -2.30
CA CYS A 315 -18.17 2.27 -3.26
C CYS A 315 -17.38 3.56 -3.08
N LYS A 316 -16.18 3.47 -2.49
CA LYS A 316 -15.33 4.65 -2.24
C LYS A 316 -14.47 4.98 -3.45
N SER A 317 -14.62 6.18 -4.02
CA SER A 317 -13.71 6.74 -5.02
C SER A 317 -12.44 7.28 -4.34
N PHE A 318 -11.26 7.03 -4.95
CA PHE A 318 -9.97 7.39 -4.36
C PHE A 318 -9.36 8.71 -4.81
#